data_AF-A0A355SID5-F1
#
_entry.id   AF-A0A355SID5-F1
#
_cell.length_a   1.000
_cell.length_b   1.000
_cell.length_c   1.000
_cell.angle_alpha   90.00
_cell.angle_beta   90.00
_cell.angle_gamma   90.00
#
_symmetry.space_group_name_H-M   'P 1'
#
loop_
_entity.id
_entity.type
_entity.pdbx_description
1 polymer ?
#
loop_
_entity_poly.entity_id
_entity_poly.type
_entity_poly.pdbx_seq_one_letter_code
_entity_poly.pdbx_strand_id
1 'polypeptide(L)'
;VNYGFSKGNNSAVKCAKGEYLLFLNPDTLIKDKAIEKTFYYIKSLEKKVLVGCKLLNPDGTIQLSSASFPNIFNIIFATHPKSIKM
;
A
#
# COMPACT_ATOMS: atom_id res chain seq x y z
N VAL A 1 12.07 3.84 -21.73
CA VAL A 1 11.37 5.04 -21.19
C VAL A 1 10.81 4.70 -19.83
N ASN A 2 11.00 5.56 -18.82
CA ASN A 2 10.32 5.43 -17.52
C ASN A 2 8.94 6.09 -17.63
N TYR A 3 7.86 5.31 -17.52
CA TYR A 3 6.49 5.79 -17.65
C TYR A 3 5.91 6.39 -16.36
N GLY A 4 6.68 6.40 -15.27
CA GLY A 4 6.21 6.78 -13.94
C GLY A 4 5.45 5.64 -13.24
N PHE A 5 5.20 5.84 -11.94
CA PHE A 5 4.68 4.81 -11.04
C PHE A 5 3.34 4.22 -11.51
N SER A 6 2.32 5.07 -11.69
CA SER A 6 0.97 4.59 -12.01
C SER A 6 0.89 3.93 -13.38
N LYS A 7 1.50 4.51 -14.42
CA LYS A 7 1.44 3.95 -15.77
C LYS A 7 2.27 2.66 -15.90
N GLY A 8 3.40 2.57 -15.19
CA GLY A 8 4.18 1.33 -15.10
C GLY A 8 3.36 0.21 -14.47
N ASN A 9 2.79 0.44 -13.29
CA ASN A 9 1.95 -0.52 -12.58
C ASN A 9 0.73 -0.95 -13.41
N ASN A 10 0.00 0.00 -14.02
CA ASN A 10 -1.16 -0.30 -14.88
C ASN A 10 -0.79 -1.17 -16.09
N SER A 11 0.43 -1.05 -16.60
CA SER A 11 0.92 -1.88 -17.71
C SER A 11 1.25 -3.29 -17.21
N ALA A 12 1.90 -3.41 -16.05
CA ALA A 12 2.21 -4.70 -15.43
C ALA A 12 0.96 -5.52 -15.08
N VAL A 13 -0.09 -4.85 -14.57
CA VAL A 13 -1.38 -5.49 -14.24
C VAL A 13 -1.97 -6.22 -15.46
N LYS A 14 -1.85 -5.66 -16.67
CA LYS A 14 -2.36 -6.28 -17.90
C LYS A 14 -1.65 -7.58 -18.26
N CYS A 15 -0.40 -7.75 -17.80
CA CYS A 15 0.42 -8.93 -18.06
C CYS A 15 0.39 -9.95 -16.91
N ALA A 16 -0.06 -9.53 -15.73
CA ALA A 16 -0.12 -10.39 -14.55
C ALA A 16 -1.19 -11.48 -14.71
N LYS A 17 -0.86 -12.70 -14.26
CA LYS A 17 -1.72 -13.89 -14.35
C LYS A 17 -2.16 -14.45 -12.99
N GLY A 18 -1.69 -13.83 -11.90
CA GLY A 18 -2.07 -14.22 -10.55
C GLY A 18 -3.50 -13.81 -10.23
N GLU A 19 -4.16 -14.58 -9.38
CA GLU A 19 -5.48 -14.22 -8.82
C GLU A 19 -5.41 -12.97 -7.94
N TYR A 20 -4.25 -12.73 -7.32
CA TYR A 20 -3.96 -11.59 -6.48
C TYR A 20 -2.80 -10.76 -7.06
N LEU A 21 -2.88 -9.45 -6.87
CA LEU A 21 -1.84 -8.50 -7.24
C LEU A 21 -1.19 -7.93 -5.98
N LEU A 22 0.13 -7.99 -5.92
CA LEU A 22 0.93 -7.32 -4.90
C LEU A 22 1.73 -6.19 -5.56
N PHE A 23 1.41 -4.95 -5.18
CA PHE A 23 2.24 -3.80 -5.52
C PHE A 23 3.31 -3.64 -4.44
N LEU A 24 4.55 -3.94 -4.80
CA LEU A 24 5.69 -3.89 -3.89
C LEU A 24 6.80 -3.06 -4.53
N ASN A 25 7.32 -2.08 -3.79
CA ASN A 25 8.47 -1.34 -4.26
C ASN A 25 9.73 -2.24 -4.15
N PRO A 26 10.65 -2.19 -5.12
CA PRO A 26 11.82 -3.08 -5.16
C PRO A 26 12.82 -2.85 -4.01
N ASP A 27 12.72 -1.72 -3.32
CA ASP A 27 13.52 -1.33 -2.16
C ASP A 27 12.88 -1.72 -0.81
N THR A 28 11.86 -2.59 -0.82
CA THR A 28 11.17 -3.02 0.40
C THR A 28 11.88 -4.20 1.08
N LEU A 29 12.16 -4.08 2.38
CA LEU A 29 12.57 -5.20 3.23
C LEU A 29 11.34 -5.88 3.86
N ILE A 30 11.14 -7.17 3.57
CA ILE A 30 10.03 -7.95 4.11
C ILE A 30 10.43 -8.49 5.49
N LYS A 31 9.60 -8.19 6.50
CA LYS A 31 9.77 -8.68 7.88
C LYS A 31 8.65 -9.64 8.25
N ASP A 32 8.91 -10.53 9.21
CA ASP A 32 7.91 -11.32 9.93
C ASP A 32 6.90 -12.09 9.07
N LYS A 33 7.30 -12.55 7.87
CA LYS A 33 6.41 -13.21 6.89
C LYS A 33 5.19 -12.35 6.54
N ALA A 34 5.39 -11.03 6.42
CA ALA A 34 4.30 -10.06 6.23
C ALA A 34 3.47 -10.35 4.97
N ILE A 35 4.10 -10.78 3.87
CA ILE A 35 3.39 -11.11 2.62
C ILE A 35 2.47 -12.33 2.84
N GLU A 36 2.99 -13.42 3.42
CA GLU A 36 2.21 -14.63 3.66
C GLU A 36 1.07 -14.38 4.63
N LYS A 37 1.33 -13.66 5.73
CA LYS A 37 0.29 -13.29 6.70
C LYS A 37 -0.81 -12.46 6.04
N THR A 38 -0.45 -11.47 5.23
CA THR A 38 -1.42 -10.65 4.48
C THR A 38 -2.18 -11.47 3.46
N PHE A 39 -1.52 -12.41 2.77
CA PHE A 39 -2.15 -13.30 1.80
C PHE A 39 -3.19 -14.24 2.45
N TYR A 40 -2.86 -14.86 3.59
CA TYR A 40 -3.83 -15.70 4.30
C TYR A 40 -4.97 -14.88 4.90
N TYR A 41 -4.69 -13.67 5.38
CA TYR A 41 -5.72 -12.76 5.85
C TYR A 41 -6.69 -12.38 4.73
N ILE A 42 -6.20 -11.90 3.58
CA ILE A 42 -7.10 -11.52 2.48
C ILE A 42 -7.90 -12.71 1.96
N LYS A 43 -7.33 -13.92 1.94
CA LYS A 43 -8.02 -15.15 1.54
C LYS A 43 -9.13 -15.56 2.51
N SER A 44 -9.02 -15.19 3.79
CA SER A 44 -10.05 -15.45 4.81
C SER A 44 -11.27 -14.53 4.71
N LEU A 45 -11.20 -13.46 3.90
CA LEU A 45 -12.29 -12.51 3.76
C LEU A 45 -13.24 -12.93 2.63
N GLU A 46 -14.54 -12.96 2.90
CA GLU A 46 -15.58 -13.34 1.92
C GLU A 46 -15.79 -12.28 0.81
N LYS A 47 -15.18 -11.10 0.96
CA LYS A 47 -15.36 -9.95 0.06
C LYS A 47 -14.10 -9.66 -0.73
N LYS A 48 -14.28 -9.22 -1.97
CA LYS A 48 -13.20 -8.64 -2.79
C LYS A 48 -12.78 -7.31 -2.15
N VAL A 49 -11.64 -7.31 -1.47
CA VAL A 49 -11.10 -6.15 -0.76
C VAL A 49 -9.68 -5.84 -1.22
N LEU A 50 -9.21 -4.65 -0.88
CA LEU A 50 -7.80 -4.27 -0.93
C LEU A 50 -7.26 -4.29 0.49
N VAL A 51 -6.07 -4.85 0.68
CA VAL A 51 -5.39 -4.89 1.98
C VAL A 51 -4.03 -4.24 1.85
N GLY A 52 -3.75 -3.29 2.75
CA GLY A 52 -2.43 -2.68 2.90
C GLY A 52 -1.61 -3.39 3.99
N CYS A 53 -0.30 -3.48 3.80
CA CYS A 53 0.61 -3.91 4.86
C CYS A 53 1.01 -2.72 5.74
N LYS A 54 1.35 -3.00 7.01
CA LYS A 54 1.97 -2.01 7.88
C LYS A 54 3.37 -1.69 7.36
N LEU A 55 3.64 -0.43 7.03
CA LEU A 55 4.98 0.03 6.68
C LEU A 55 5.68 0.57 7.93
N LEU A 56 6.98 0.29 8.00
CA LEU A 56 7.84 0.75 9.08
C LEU A 56 9.00 1.54 8.49
N ASN A 57 9.35 2.64 9.14
CA ASN A 57 10.60 3.35 8.89
C ASN A 57 11.79 2.47 9.31
N PRO A 58 13.04 2.83 8.92
CA PRO A 58 14.23 2.06 9.29
C PRO A 58 14.41 1.86 10.81
N ASP A 59 13.97 2.83 11.62
CA ASP A 59 14.00 2.78 13.09
C ASP A 59 12.87 1.93 13.71
N GLY A 60 11.98 1.35 12.89
CA GLY A 60 10.86 0.54 13.32
C GLY A 60 9.59 1.33 13.69
N THR A 61 9.60 2.66 13.59
CA THR A 61 8.38 3.46 13.76
C THR A 61 7.40 3.28 12.61
N ILE A 62 6.12 3.57 12.82
CA ILE A 62 5.10 3.42 11.78
C ILE A 62 5.31 4.46 10.68
N GLN A 63 5.40 4.00 9.44
CA GLN A 63 5.36 4.86 8.26
C GLN A 63 3.92 4.96 7.76
N LEU A 64 3.37 6.19 7.79
CA LEU A 64 2.05 6.46 7.23
C LEU A 64 2.09 6.24 5.71
N SER A 65 1.16 5.44 5.20
CA SER A 65 1.10 5.02 3.79
C SER A 65 -0.30 5.16 3.17
N SER A 66 -1.25 5.70 3.94
CA SER A 66 -2.61 6.01 3.51
C SER A 66 -2.98 7.42 3.96
N ALA A 67 -3.88 8.04 3.21
CA ALA A 67 -4.45 9.34 3.53
C ALA A 67 -5.92 9.35 3.11
N SER A 68 -6.69 10.28 3.68
CA SER A 68 -8.05 10.55 3.23
C SER A 68 -8.07 10.96 1.76
N PHE A 69 -9.19 10.71 1.09
CA PHE A 69 -9.34 11.02 -0.34
C PHE A 69 -9.01 12.49 -0.63
N PRO A 70 -8.28 12.80 -1.73
CA PRO A 70 -7.81 14.15 -1.99
C PRO A 70 -8.98 15.14 -2.15
N ASN A 71 -9.01 16.14 -1.29
CA ASN A 71 -9.79 17.36 -1.47
C ASN A 71 -8.97 18.53 -0.92
N ILE A 72 -9.39 19.76 -1.21
CA ILE A 72 -8.63 20.97 -0.84
C ILE A 72 -8.30 20.98 0.66
N PHE A 73 -9.28 20.71 1.52
CA PHE A 73 -9.08 20.68 2.97
C PHE A 73 -8.16 19.54 3.39
N ASN A 74 -8.37 18.32 2.89
CA ASN A 74 -7.55 17.16 3.22
C ASN A 74 -6.10 17.37 2.81
N ILE A 75 -5.83 18.02 1.68
CA ILE A 75 -4.46 18.31 1.22
C ILE A 75 -3.81 19.38 2.10
N ILE A 76 -4.53 20.46 2.40
CA ILE A 76 -4.02 21.54 3.26
C ILE A 76 -3.72 21.04 4.67
N PHE A 77 -4.56 20.15 5.22
CA PHE A 77 -4.42 19.62 6.58
C PHE A 77 -3.70 18.26 6.66
N ALA A 78 -3.35 17.62 5.54
CA ALA A 78 -2.63 16.33 5.52
C ALA A 78 -1.24 16.42 6.15
N THR A 79 -0.64 17.62 6.17
CA THR A 79 0.68 17.88 6.75
C THR A 79 0.62 18.20 8.25
N HIS A 80 -0.56 18.26 8.86
CA HIS A 80 -0.69 18.54 10.29
C HIS A 80 -0.63 17.23 11.11
N PRO A 81 0.36 17.07 12.00
CA PRO A 81 0.62 15.80 12.70
C PRO A 81 -0.49 15.30 13.64
N LYS A 82 -1.55 16.09 13.86
CA LYS A 82 -2.68 15.75 14.76
C LYS A 82 -3.94 15.27 14.04
N SER A 83 -4.02 15.31 12.70
CA SER A 83 -5.25 15.02 11.94
C SER A 83 -5.39 13.56 11.50
N ILE A 84 -4.37 12.71 11.73
CA ILE A 84 -4.35 11.32 11.25
C ILE A 84 -4.35 10.37 12.46
N LYS A 85 -5.48 10.32 13.16
CA LYS A 85 -5.86 9.12 13.92
C LYS A 85 -6.77 8.30 13.02
N MET A 86 -6.24 7.23 12.44
CA MET A 86 -7.05 6.12 11.94
C MET A 86 -7.60 5.34 13.13
#